data_AF-A0A243WF32-F1
#
_entry.id   AF-A0A243WF32-F1
#
_cell.length_a   1.000
_cell.length_b   1.000
_cell.length_c   1.000
_cell.angle_alpha   90.00
_cell.angle_beta   90.00
_cell.angle_gamma   90.00
#
_symmetry.space_group_name_H-M   'P 1'
#
loop_
_entity.id
_entity.type
_entity.pdbx_description
1 polymer ?
#
loop_
_entity_poly.entity_id
_entity_poly.type
_entity_poly.pdbx_seq_one_letter_code
_entity_poly.pdbx_strand_id
1 'polypeptide(L)'
;MANLIGDSADAALPGVKGENTAGDGVTGTSNTGYAVHGISQTGYGVLGESQGSGVVGKSTGWFGVVGMSDTGSGVYGEATGSGVIGKSKTWHGTAGFSDSTTGGAGLYGEATGPGVIGVSKTWHGIYGETPSTTGGAGVWGEHKGAGSGVVGVSQGGAGVYGKGGRVAGFFEGKVEVKGDLDVTGDIRLANADCAEDFDIADASSVEPGTVMVLGQEGALHASQQPYDKRVAGVISGAGAYKPGIVLDQQPARPDRLPVALLGKVYCKADAQNAPIEVGDLLTTSSLPGHAMKAAEPLKAFGAVIGKALRPLREGQGLIPILIALQ
;
A
#
# COMPACT_ATOMS: atom_id res chain seq x y z
N MET A 1 45.20 -34.79 -52.50
CA MET A 1 44.99 -33.34 -52.74
C MET A 1 45.92 -32.60 -51.81
N ALA A 2 46.62 -31.58 -52.32
CA ALA A 2 47.41 -30.70 -51.46
C ALA A 2 46.48 -29.84 -50.60
N ASN A 3 46.91 -29.51 -49.39
CA ASN A 3 46.20 -28.57 -48.54
C ASN A 3 46.24 -27.18 -49.19
N LEU A 4 45.10 -26.48 -49.22
CA LEU A 4 45.10 -25.04 -49.51
C LEU A 4 45.59 -24.31 -48.26
N ILE A 5 46.70 -23.59 -48.39
CA ILE A 5 47.19 -22.64 -47.39
C ILE A 5 47.19 -21.27 -48.06
N GLY A 6 46.38 -20.35 -47.56
CA GLY A 6 46.38 -18.96 -48.00
C GLY A 6 46.89 -18.06 -46.88
N ASP A 7 47.84 -17.20 -47.23
CA ASP A 7 48.47 -16.23 -46.33
C ASP A 7 48.52 -14.86 -47.04
N SER A 8 48.35 -13.78 -46.29
CA SER A 8 48.42 -12.41 -46.79
C SER A 8 48.86 -11.48 -45.68
N ALA A 9 49.87 -10.65 -45.96
CA ALA A 9 50.29 -9.57 -45.07
C ALA A 9 49.69 -8.20 -45.46
N ASP A 10 48.92 -8.13 -46.55
CA ASP A 10 48.26 -6.91 -47.00
C ASP A 10 46.85 -6.83 -46.38
N ALA A 11 46.60 -5.78 -45.60
CA ALA A 11 45.32 -5.56 -44.93
C ALA A 11 44.14 -5.39 -45.90
N ALA A 12 44.39 -5.06 -47.17
CA ALA A 12 43.36 -4.90 -48.19
C ALA A 12 43.00 -6.21 -48.92
N LEU A 13 43.78 -7.28 -48.75
CA LEU A 13 43.64 -8.52 -49.51
C LEU A 13 43.46 -9.74 -48.59
N PRO A 14 42.40 -10.54 -48.77
CA PRO A 14 42.21 -11.76 -47.99
C PRO A 14 43.24 -12.83 -48.38
N GLY A 15 43.71 -13.62 -47.41
CA GLY A 15 44.56 -14.79 -47.69
C GLY A 15 43.86 -15.85 -48.57
N VAL A 16 42.53 -15.99 -48.45
CA VAL A 16 41.68 -16.80 -49.36
C VAL A 16 40.34 -16.09 -49.55
N LYS A 17 39.89 -15.96 -50.81
CA LYS A 17 38.53 -15.48 -51.17
C LYS A 17 37.80 -16.55 -51.98
N GLY A 18 36.65 -17.02 -51.49
CA GLY A 18 35.72 -17.87 -52.23
C GLY A 18 34.46 -17.09 -52.59
N GLU A 19 34.02 -17.15 -53.84
CA GLU A 19 32.82 -16.47 -54.32
C GLU A 19 31.97 -17.45 -55.15
N ASN A 20 30.69 -17.56 -54.81
CA ASN A 20 29.69 -18.34 -55.54
C ASN A 20 28.38 -17.54 -55.60
N THR A 21 27.85 -17.34 -56.79
CA THR A 21 26.65 -16.52 -57.04
C THR A 21 25.36 -17.34 -57.11
N ALA A 22 25.44 -18.67 -57.03
CA ALA A 22 24.31 -19.58 -57.19
C ALA A 22 24.16 -20.59 -56.04
N GLY A 23 25.15 -20.71 -55.16
CA GLY A 23 25.18 -21.64 -54.03
C GLY A 23 26.20 -21.24 -52.98
N ASP A 24 26.66 -22.21 -52.19
CA ASP A 24 27.60 -21.94 -51.10
C ASP A 24 28.95 -21.45 -51.63
N GLY A 25 29.44 -20.33 -51.06
CA GLY A 25 30.81 -19.88 -51.29
C GLY A 25 31.84 -20.81 -50.65
N VAL A 26 31.54 -21.30 -49.43
CA VAL A 26 32.36 -22.24 -48.66
C VAL A 26 31.46 -23.20 -47.88
N THR A 27 31.74 -24.51 -47.97
CA THR A 27 31.09 -25.55 -47.17
C THR A 27 32.13 -26.28 -46.32
N GLY A 28 32.05 -26.14 -45.00
CA GLY A 28 32.88 -26.89 -44.05
C GLY A 28 32.14 -28.11 -43.51
N THR A 29 32.81 -29.27 -43.45
CA THR A 29 32.27 -30.49 -42.82
C THR A 29 33.35 -31.13 -41.92
N SER A 30 32.94 -31.68 -40.79
CA SER A 30 33.84 -32.40 -39.87
C SER A 30 33.03 -33.38 -39.02
N ASN A 31 33.62 -34.54 -38.70
CA ASN A 31 32.98 -35.57 -37.88
C ASN A 31 33.32 -35.45 -36.39
N THR A 32 34.47 -34.89 -36.06
CA THR A 32 35.03 -34.91 -34.69
C THR A 32 35.52 -33.56 -34.19
N GLY A 33 35.73 -32.60 -35.11
CA GLY A 33 36.25 -31.27 -34.78
C GLY A 33 35.38 -30.16 -35.35
N TYR A 34 35.87 -28.93 -35.29
CA TYR A 34 35.20 -27.79 -35.91
C TYR A 34 35.26 -27.91 -37.44
N ALA A 35 34.09 -27.85 -38.08
CA ALA A 35 34.00 -27.78 -39.53
C ALA A 35 34.53 -26.44 -40.07
N VAL A 36 34.35 -25.36 -39.30
CA VAL A 36 34.92 -24.02 -39.52
C VAL A 36 35.35 -23.48 -38.16
N HIS A 37 36.59 -22.98 -38.04
CA HIS A 37 37.12 -22.41 -36.80
C HIS A 37 37.83 -21.09 -37.12
N GLY A 38 37.22 -19.98 -36.71
CA GLY A 38 37.79 -18.63 -36.86
C GLY A 38 38.38 -18.13 -35.55
N ILE A 39 39.66 -17.75 -35.55
CA ILE A 39 40.38 -17.21 -34.40
C ILE A 39 40.85 -15.80 -34.74
N SER A 40 40.57 -14.84 -33.87
CA SER A 40 41.12 -13.49 -33.94
C SER A 40 41.51 -13.03 -32.54
N GLN A 41 42.61 -12.30 -32.41
CA GLN A 41 43.11 -11.81 -31.11
C GLN A 41 42.38 -10.55 -30.64
N THR A 42 41.97 -9.70 -31.58
CA THR A 42 41.43 -8.36 -31.30
C THR A 42 40.11 -8.07 -32.00
N GLY A 43 39.78 -8.82 -33.05
CA GLY A 43 38.55 -8.65 -33.84
C GLY A 43 37.62 -9.86 -33.74
N TYR A 44 36.61 -9.88 -34.62
CA TYR A 44 35.71 -11.03 -34.71
C TYR A 44 36.46 -12.26 -35.26
N GLY A 45 36.33 -13.40 -34.59
CA GLY A 45 36.80 -14.67 -35.15
C GLY A 45 36.01 -15.06 -36.40
N VAL A 46 34.71 -14.78 -36.41
CA VAL A 46 33.78 -14.97 -37.55
C VAL A 46 32.74 -13.84 -37.53
N LEU A 47 32.45 -13.24 -38.68
CA LEU A 47 31.42 -12.21 -38.87
C LEU A 47 30.43 -12.66 -39.95
N GLY A 48 29.13 -12.69 -39.61
CA GLY A 48 28.05 -13.04 -40.53
C GLY A 48 27.15 -11.84 -40.82
N GLU A 49 27.20 -11.31 -42.04
CA GLU A 49 26.38 -10.20 -42.50
C GLU A 49 25.37 -10.67 -43.55
N SER A 50 24.09 -10.29 -43.40
CA SER A 50 23.03 -10.65 -44.33
C SER A 50 21.85 -9.69 -44.24
N GLN A 51 21.08 -9.56 -45.33
CA GLN A 51 19.74 -8.96 -45.30
C GLN A 51 18.71 -9.92 -44.67
N GLY A 52 19.03 -11.22 -44.61
CA GLY A 52 18.27 -12.26 -43.90
C GLY A 52 18.91 -12.59 -42.55
N SER A 53 19.01 -13.88 -42.22
CA SER A 53 19.74 -14.31 -41.02
C SER A 53 21.25 -14.27 -41.25
N GLY A 54 21.97 -13.46 -40.47
CA GLY A 54 23.44 -13.42 -40.52
C GLY A 54 24.10 -14.72 -40.03
N VAL A 55 23.55 -15.32 -38.96
CA VAL A 55 24.02 -16.60 -38.39
C VAL A 55 22.81 -17.45 -37.96
N VAL A 56 22.84 -18.75 -38.27
CA VAL A 56 21.81 -19.72 -37.85
C VAL A 56 22.46 -20.94 -37.22
N GLY A 57 22.22 -21.16 -35.93
CA GLY A 57 22.61 -22.38 -35.23
C GLY A 57 21.46 -23.38 -35.13
N LYS A 58 21.65 -24.61 -35.62
CA LYS A 58 20.68 -25.71 -35.51
C LYS A 58 21.35 -26.90 -34.83
N SER A 59 20.73 -27.43 -33.79
CA SER A 59 21.20 -28.61 -33.04
C SER A 59 20.00 -29.48 -32.65
N THR A 60 20.18 -30.81 -32.68
CA THR A 60 19.20 -31.80 -32.20
C THR A 60 19.52 -32.32 -30.80
N GLY A 61 20.66 -31.93 -30.23
CA GLY A 61 21.10 -32.34 -28.90
C GLY A 61 21.25 -31.14 -27.97
N TRP A 62 22.48 -30.65 -27.85
CA TRP A 62 22.87 -29.52 -27.00
C TRP A 62 22.52 -28.16 -27.67
N PHE A 63 23.18 -27.08 -27.25
CA PHE A 63 22.91 -25.72 -27.73
C PHE A 63 23.09 -25.54 -29.24
N GLY A 64 22.17 -24.84 -29.90
CA GLY A 64 22.33 -24.43 -31.30
C GLY A 64 23.38 -23.33 -31.49
N VAL A 65 23.47 -22.41 -30.52
CA VAL A 65 24.48 -21.32 -30.43
C VAL A 65 24.87 -21.16 -28.96
N VAL A 66 26.15 -20.96 -28.69
CA VAL A 66 26.67 -20.67 -27.35
C VAL A 66 27.52 -19.41 -27.42
N GLY A 67 27.23 -18.44 -26.55
CA GLY A 67 28.06 -17.25 -26.37
C GLY A 67 28.65 -17.23 -24.96
N MET A 68 29.96 -17.13 -24.86
CA MET A 68 30.70 -17.09 -23.59
C MET A 68 31.59 -15.84 -23.57
N SER A 69 31.67 -15.18 -22.42
CA SER A 69 32.58 -14.05 -22.19
C SER A 69 32.94 -14.00 -20.71
N ASP A 70 34.21 -13.77 -20.39
CA ASP A 70 34.70 -13.70 -19.00
C ASP A 70 34.39 -12.34 -18.34
N THR A 71 34.37 -11.28 -19.13
CA THR A 71 34.26 -9.88 -18.64
C THR A 71 33.09 -9.12 -19.23
N GLY A 72 32.55 -9.57 -20.36
CA GLY A 72 31.50 -8.91 -21.11
C GLY A 72 30.23 -9.75 -21.25
N SER A 73 29.37 -9.35 -22.17
CA SER A 73 28.17 -10.11 -22.50
C SER A 73 28.54 -11.34 -23.33
N GLY A 74 28.14 -12.54 -22.91
CA GLY A 74 28.30 -13.74 -23.73
C GLY A 74 27.50 -13.67 -25.04
N VAL A 75 26.31 -13.07 -25.00
CA VAL A 75 25.47 -12.75 -26.17
C VAL A 75 24.88 -11.35 -25.97
N TYR A 76 25.00 -10.49 -26.98
CA TYR A 76 24.40 -9.15 -26.98
C TYR A 76 23.50 -9.01 -28.21
N GLY A 77 22.22 -8.71 -27.99
CA GLY A 77 21.22 -8.56 -29.04
C GLY A 77 20.61 -7.16 -29.02
N GLU A 78 20.73 -6.43 -30.11
CA GLU A 78 20.17 -5.09 -30.31
C GLU A 78 19.31 -5.08 -31.56
N ALA A 79 18.10 -4.54 -31.47
CA ALA A 79 17.17 -4.49 -32.58
C ALA A 79 16.18 -3.32 -32.42
N THR A 80 15.67 -2.80 -33.54
CA THR A 80 14.47 -1.94 -33.54
C THR A 80 13.20 -2.71 -33.17
N GLY A 81 13.19 -4.02 -33.42
CA GLY A 81 12.13 -4.95 -33.00
C GLY A 81 12.47 -5.65 -31.69
N SER A 82 12.30 -6.97 -31.62
CA SER A 82 12.72 -7.75 -30.45
C SER A 82 14.21 -8.06 -30.50
N GLY A 83 14.98 -7.62 -29.50
CA GLY A 83 16.41 -7.97 -29.38
C GLY A 83 16.64 -9.45 -29.10
N VAL A 84 15.78 -10.09 -28.30
CA VAL A 84 15.84 -11.52 -27.96
C VAL A 84 14.42 -12.09 -27.86
N ILE A 85 14.17 -13.26 -28.46
CA ILE A 85 12.91 -14.02 -28.33
C ILE A 85 13.25 -15.46 -27.94
N GLY A 86 12.78 -15.89 -26.76
CA GLY A 86 12.85 -17.28 -26.33
C GLY A 86 11.47 -17.94 -26.34
N LYS A 87 11.36 -19.10 -27.00
CA LYS A 87 10.11 -19.87 -27.08
C LYS A 87 10.39 -21.33 -26.77
N SER A 88 9.68 -21.88 -25.79
CA SER A 88 9.76 -23.29 -25.40
C SER A 88 8.37 -23.90 -25.30
N LYS A 89 8.27 -25.22 -25.55
CA LYS A 89 7.01 -25.97 -25.46
C LYS A 89 6.82 -26.68 -24.13
N THR A 90 7.92 -27.01 -23.45
CA THR A 90 7.92 -27.91 -22.29
C THR A 90 8.63 -27.34 -21.06
N TRP A 91 9.44 -26.29 -21.23
CA TRP A 91 10.29 -25.70 -20.20
C TRP A 91 10.35 -24.17 -20.35
N HIS A 92 11.30 -23.50 -19.69
CA HIS A 92 11.49 -22.05 -19.79
C HIS A 92 11.77 -21.61 -21.24
N GLY A 93 11.05 -20.59 -21.71
CA GLY A 93 11.34 -19.93 -22.99
C GLY A 93 12.64 -19.12 -22.92
N THR A 94 12.85 -18.45 -21.78
CA THR A 94 14.09 -17.78 -21.37
C THR A 94 14.27 -18.01 -19.87
N ALA A 95 15.51 -18.08 -19.42
CA ALA A 95 15.86 -18.12 -18.00
C ALA A 95 17.08 -17.24 -17.79
N GLY A 96 17.07 -16.48 -16.71
CA GLY A 96 18.18 -15.63 -16.32
C GLY A 96 18.51 -15.85 -14.85
N PHE A 97 19.79 -16.03 -14.56
CA PHE A 97 20.32 -16.37 -13.25
C PHE A 97 21.42 -15.36 -12.90
N SER A 98 21.50 -14.98 -11.63
CA SER A 98 22.58 -14.13 -11.13
C SER A 98 22.95 -14.57 -9.73
N ASP A 99 24.23 -14.87 -9.52
CA ASP A 99 24.79 -15.20 -8.20
C ASP A 99 25.33 -13.95 -7.47
N SER A 100 25.11 -12.76 -8.04
CA SER A 100 25.60 -11.51 -7.47
C SER A 100 24.88 -11.16 -6.17
N THR A 101 25.64 -10.92 -5.11
CA THR A 101 25.12 -10.49 -3.80
C THR A 101 25.05 -8.97 -3.64
N THR A 102 25.46 -8.21 -4.67
CA THR A 102 25.55 -6.74 -4.63
C THR A 102 24.69 -6.06 -5.69
N GLY A 103 23.60 -6.71 -6.12
CA GLY A 103 22.58 -6.10 -6.98
C GLY A 103 22.41 -6.69 -8.38
N GLY A 104 22.89 -7.91 -8.64
CA GLY A 104 22.55 -8.59 -9.89
C GLY A 104 21.11 -9.10 -9.89
N ALA A 105 20.44 -8.98 -11.04
CA ALA A 105 19.12 -9.56 -11.28
C ALA A 105 19.24 -10.70 -12.30
N GLY A 106 18.51 -11.79 -12.09
CA GLY A 106 18.38 -12.84 -13.09
C GLY A 106 17.74 -12.31 -14.38
N LEU A 107 16.70 -11.48 -14.24
CA LEU A 107 16.09 -10.72 -15.34
C LEU A 107 15.88 -9.27 -14.89
N TYR A 108 16.31 -8.31 -15.72
CA TYR A 108 16.07 -6.88 -15.53
C TYR A 108 15.33 -6.33 -16.76
N GLY A 109 14.18 -5.71 -16.52
CA GLY A 109 13.36 -5.09 -17.57
C GLY A 109 13.16 -3.61 -17.27
N GLU A 110 13.61 -2.76 -18.18
CA GLU A 110 13.39 -1.31 -18.14
C GLU A 110 12.72 -0.88 -19.45
N ALA A 111 11.67 -0.08 -19.36
CA ALA A 111 10.92 0.38 -20.52
C ALA A 111 10.20 1.70 -20.24
N THR A 112 9.91 2.46 -21.29
CA THR A 112 8.93 3.56 -21.25
C THR A 112 7.50 3.05 -21.02
N GLY A 113 7.21 1.84 -21.52
CA GLY A 113 5.98 1.10 -21.26
C GLY A 113 6.13 0.13 -20.07
N PRO A 114 5.36 -0.96 -20.00
CA PRO A 114 5.56 -1.99 -18.98
C PRO A 114 6.97 -2.58 -19.09
N GLY A 115 7.76 -2.50 -18.00
CA GLY A 115 9.10 -3.11 -17.94
C GLY A 115 9.05 -4.65 -17.95
N VAL A 116 8.02 -5.25 -17.35
CA VAL A 116 7.78 -6.70 -17.32
C VAL A 116 6.27 -6.97 -17.37
N ILE A 117 5.84 -7.95 -18.18
CA ILE A 117 4.46 -8.43 -18.23
C ILE A 117 4.45 -9.94 -17.99
N GLY A 118 3.86 -10.38 -16.87
CA GLY A 118 3.65 -11.79 -16.57
C GLY A 118 2.18 -12.20 -16.80
N VAL A 119 1.93 -13.05 -17.79
CA VAL A 119 0.58 -13.59 -18.09
C VAL A 119 0.62 -15.10 -17.96
N SER A 120 -0.29 -15.66 -17.17
CA SER A 120 -0.50 -17.10 -17.06
C SER A 120 -1.98 -17.44 -17.22
N LYS A 121 -2.26 -18.52 -17.95
CA LYS A 121 -3.64 -18.98 -18.21
C LYS A 121 -4.20 -19.86 -17.10
N THR A 122 -3.33 -20.48 -16.30
CA THR A 122 -3.71 -21.53 -15.36
C THR A 122 -2.98 -21.45 -14.01
N TRP A 123 -2.02 -20.53 -13.86
CA TRP A 123 -1.12 -20.42 -12.71
C TRP A 123 -0.80 -18.95 -12.40
N HIS A 124 0.22 -18.68 -11.56
CA HIS A 124 0.70 -17.32 -11.28
C HIS A 124 1.23 -16.66 -12.57
N GLY A 125 0.76 -15.44 -12.87
CA GLY A 125 1.36 -14.60 -13.92
C GLY A 125 2.77 -14.14 -13.53
N ILE A 126 2.95 -13.79 -12.25
CA ILE A 126 4.22 -13.45 -11.61
C ILE A 126 4.24 -14.14 -10.24
N TYR A 127 5.34 -14.83 -9.92
CA TYR A 127 5.58 -15.43 -8.61
C TYR A 127 6.84 -14.80 -8.01
N GLY A 128 6.69 -14.18 -6.84
CA GLY A 128 7.80 -13.59 -6.10
C GLY A 128 7.91 -14.24 -4.72
N GLU A 129 9.05 -14.84 -4.45
CA GLU A 129 9.37 -15.51 -3.18
C GLU A 129 10.73 -15.01 -2.69
N THR A 130 10.85 -14.85 -1.37
CA THR A 130 12.15 -14.66 -0.73
C THR A 130 12.28 -15.65 0.43
N PRO A 131 13.34 -16.47 0.46
CA PRO A 131 13.63 -17.36 1.59
C PRO A 131 14.28 -16.61 2.77
N SER A 132 14.53 -15.31 2.63
CA SER A 132 15.20 -14.48 3.65
C SER A 132 14.40 -14.45 4.96
N THR A 133 15.07 -14.71 6.08
CA THR A 133 14.48 -14.63 7.42
C THR A 133 14.77 -13.30 8.13
N THR A 134 15.57 -12.44 7.51
CA THR A 134 15.99 -11.14 8.06
C THR A 134 15.28 -9.95 7.40
N GLY A 135 14.37 -10.22 6.45
CA GLY A 135 13.52 -9.23 5.79
C GLY A 135 13.57 -9.30 4.27
N GLY A 136 12.93 -8.33 3.62
CA GLY A 136 12.73 -8.27 2.17
C GLY A 136 11.31 -8.70 1.77
N ALA A 137 10.77 -8.10 0.71
CA ALA A 137 9.48 -8.47 0.16
C ALA A 137 9.66 -9.44 -1.00
N GLY A 138 8.85 -10.50 -1.07
CA GLY A 138 8.82 -11.39 -2.24
C GLY A 138 8.42 -10.63 -3.53
N VAL A 139 7.58 -9.60 -3.39
CA VAL A 139 7.27 -8.62 -4.44
C VAL A 139 7.22 -7.23 -3.80
N TRP A 140 7.95 -6.27 -4.36
CA TRP A 140 7.94 -4.87 -3.93
C TRP A 140 7.34 -3.99 -5.02
N GLY A 141 6.21 -3.34 -4.73
CA GLY A 141 5.56 -2.39 -5.65
C GLY A 141 5.72 -0.97 -5.13
N GLU A 142 6.42 -0.14 -5.90
CA GLU A 142 6.67 1.26 -5.58
C GLU A 142 6.29 2.16 -6.76
N HIS A 143 5.67 3.28 -6.46
CA HIS A 143 5.40 4.33 -7.43
C HIS A 143 5.96 5.66 -6.91
N LYS A 144 6.83 6.30 -7.69
CA LYS A 144 7.56 7.52 -7.26
C LYS A 144 6.77 8.84 -7.41
N GLY A 145 5.56 8.77 -7.97
CA GLY A 145 4.66 9.91 -8.18
C GLY A 145 3.35 9.78 -7.39
N ALA A 146 2.23 10.19 -7.99
CA ALA A 146 0.90 10.19 -7.37
C ALA A 146 0.00 8.98 -7.72
N GLY A 147 0.53 8.01 -8.49
CA GLY A 147 -0.14 6.76 -8.82
C GLY A 147 -0.03 5.69 -7.73
N SER A 148 -0.64 4.54 -7.96
CA SER A 148 -0.63 3.40 -7.04
C SER A 148 0.66 2.59 -7.17
N GLY A 149 1.28 2.23 -6.04
CA GLY A 149 2.40 1.28 -6.03
C GLY A 149 1.98 -0.15 -6.42
N VAL A 150 0.80 -0.59 -5.99
CA VAL A 150 0.20 -1.89 -6.32
C VAL A 150 -1.30 -1.74 -6.54
N VAL A 151 -1.85 -2.43 -7.53
CA VAL A 151 -3.30 -2.50 -7.78
C VAL A 151 -3.71 -3.97 -7.88
N GLY A 152 -4.67 -4.38 -7.03
CA GLY A 152 -5.27 -5.71 -7.06
C GLY A 152 -6.72 -5.66 -7.56
N VAL A 153 -7.02 -6.39 -8.64
CA VAL A 153 -8.36 -6.44 -9.25
C VAL A 153 -8.76 -7.90 -9.46
N SER A 154 -9.99 -8.25 -9.10
CA SER A 154 -10.57 -9.57 -9.35
C SER A 154 -12.05 -9.43 -9.71
N GLN A 155 -12.54 -10.21 -10.67
CA GLN A 155 -13.94 -10.17 -11.11
C GLN A 155 -14.87 -11.02 -10.25
N GLY A 156 -14.34 -12.06 -9.59
CA GLY A 156 -15.15 -13.02 -8.82
C GLY A 156 -14.56 -13.42 -7.47
N GLY A 157 -13.40 -12.89 -7.09
CA GLY A 157 -12.76 -13.14 -5.80
C GLY A 157 -12.28 -11.85 -5.15
N ALA A 158 -11.45 -11.97 -4.12
CA ALA A 158 -10.81 -10.81 -3.52
C ALA A 158 -9.79 -10.19 -4.50
N GLY A 159 -9.83 -8.87 -4.68
CA GLY A 159 -8.80 -8.14 -5.44
C GLY A 159 -7.42 -8.27 -4.79
N VAL A 160 -7.38 -8.34 -3.45
CA VAL A 160 -6.19 -8.63 -2.64
C VAL A 160 -6.58 -9.61 -1.54
N TYR A 161 -5.88 -10.75 -1.44
CA TYR A 161 -6.03 -11.71 -0.36
C TYR A 161 -4.77 -11.70 0.52
N GLY A 162 -4.90 -11.19 1.75
CA GLY A 162 -3.82 -11.15 2.73
C GLY A 162 -3.96 -12.26 3.76
N LYS A 163 -2.87 -12.98 4.04
CA LYS A 163 -2.79 -13.96 5.14
C LYS A 163 -1.43 -13.84 5.81
N GLY A 164 -1.41 -13.68 7.12
CA GLY A 164 -0.17 -13.62 7.89
C GLY A 164 -0.33 -14.23 9.27
N GLY A 165 0.75 -14.79 9.80
CA GLY A 165 0.76 -15.41 11.14
C GLY A 165 0.63 -14.40 12.29
N ARG A 166 0.97 -13.13 12.04
CA ARG A 166 0.80 -12.00 12.99
C ARG A 166 -0.36 -11.08 12.58
N VAL A 167 -0.28 -10.52 11.37
CA VAL A 167 -1.33 -9.67 10.76
C VAL A 167 -1.38 -9.96 9.27
N ALA A 168 -2.57 -9.86 8.67
CA ALA A 168 -2.76 -10.02 7.21
C ALA A 168 -2.35 -8.76 6.42
N GLY A 169 -2.41 -7.58 7.05
CA GLY A 169 -1.97 -6.31 6.50
C GLY A 169 -1.48 -5.37 7.60
N PHE A 170 -0.49 -4.54 7.29
CA PHE A 170 0.05 -3.51 8.18
C PHE A 170 0.17 -2.22 7.38
N PHE A 171 -0.58 -1.20 7.78
CA PHE A 171 -0.74 0.04 7.02
C PHE A 171 -0.23 1.22 7.84
N GLU A 172 0.67 2.01 7.27
CA GLU A 172 1.10 3.29 7.81
C GLU A 172 0.44 4.40 6.98
N GLY A 173 -0.44 5.19 7.62
CA GLY A 173 -1.25 6.21 6.96
C GLY A 173 -2.76 5.94 7.07
N LYS A 174 -3.55 6.69 6.29
CA LYS A 174 -5.01 6.56 6.26
C LYS A 174 -5.43 5.41 5.34
N VAL A 175 -6.50 4.70 5.72
CA VAL A 175 -7.15 3.68 4.90
C VAL A 175 -8.55 4.16 4.54
N GLU A 176 -8.85 4.25 3.25
CA GLU A 176 -10.19 4.58 2.74
C GLU A 176 -10.89 3.30 2.28
N VAL A 177 -12.14 3.09 2.71
CA VAL A 177 -12.97 1.95 2.33
C VAL A 177 -14.25 2.51 1.69
N LYS A 178 -14.46 2.24 0.40
CA LYS A 178 -15.63 2.73 -0.36
C LYS A 178 -16.87 1.81 -0.29
N GLY A 179 -16.73 0.65 0.33
CA GLY A 179 -17.83 -0.28 0.60
C GLY A 179 -17.88 -0.62 2.08
N ASP A 180 -18.39 -1.80 2.39
CA ASP A 180 -18.54 -2.23 3.78
C ASP A 180 -17.22 -2.79 4.34
N LEU A 181 -17.02 -2.56 5.64
CA LEU A 181 -15.97 -3.20 6.43
C LEU A 181 -16.62 -4.30 7.29
N ASP A 182 -16.54 -5.55 6.83
CA ASP A 182 -16.97 -6.72 7.60
C ASP A 182 -15.84 -7.21 8.52
N VAL A 183 -16.09 -7.23 9.83
CA VAL A 183 -15.15 -7.67 10.86
C VAL A 183 -15.84 -8.71 11.73
N THR A 184 -15.38 -9.95 11.64
CA THR A 184 -15.94 -11.09 12.41
C THR A 184 -15.43 -11.15 13.85
N GLY A 185 -14.38 -10.39 14.17
CA GLY A 185 -13.85 -10.20 15.52
C GLY A 185 -14.02 -8.77 16.01
N ASP A 186 -13.11 -8.32 16.87
CA ASP A 186 -13.18 -6.97 17.45
C ASP A 186 -12.53 -5.89 16.57
N ILE A 187 -13.11 -4.70 16.60
CA ILE A 187 -12.46 -3.46 16.16
C ILE A 187 -11.83 -2.79 17.38
N ARG A 188 -10.49 -2.62 17.35
CA ARG A 188 -9.74 -1.98 18.44
C ARG A 188 -9.43 -0.53 18.09
N LEU A 189 -10.06 0.40 18.80
CA LEU A 189 -9.81 1.84 18.69
C LEU A 189 -8.99 2.31 19.90
N ALA A 190 -8.02 3.20 19.69
CA ALA A 190 -7.14 3.67 20.77
C ALA A 190 -7.76 4.77 21.65
N ASN A 191 -8.78 5.43 21.12
CA ASN A 191 -9.45 6.58 21.72
C ASN A 191 -10.72 6.14 22.51
N ALA A 192 -11.44 7.08 23.12
CA ALA A 192 -12.36 6.79 24.22
C ALA A 192 -13.85 6.70 23.81
N ASP A 193 -14.50 7.83 23.59
CA ASP A 193 -15.95 7.94 23.40
C ASP A 193 -16.40 7.63 21.96
N CYS A 194 -17.67 7.30 21.78
CA CYS A 194 -18.30 7.33 20.47
C CYS A 194 -19.10 8.63 20.37
N ALA A 195 -18.73 9.42 19.36
CA ALA A 195 -19.31 10.71 19.10
C ALA A 195 -19.98 10.71 17.73
N GLU A 196 -20.89 11.66 17.53
CA GLU A 196 -21.49 11.98 16.24
C GLU A 196 -21.39 13.48 16.03
N ASP A 197 -21.13 13.90 14.80
CA ASP A 197 -21.12 15.32 14.46
C ASP A 197 -22.56 15.85 14.44
N PHE A 198 -22.83 16.95 15.15
CA PHE A 198 -24.13 17.64 15.13
C PHE A 198 -23.97 19.08 14.69
N ASP A 199 -25.00 19.63 14.05
CA ASP A 199 -25.08 21.06 13.75
C ASP A 199 -25.09 21.88 15.06
N ILE A 200 -24.20 22.86 15.19
CA ILE A 200 -24.07 23.71 16.39
C ILE A 200 -24.41 25.17 16.04
N ALA A 201 -25.39 25.75 16.73
CA ALA A 201 -25.91 27.08 16.41
C ALA A 201 -24.87 28.22 16.49
N ASP A 202 -23.88 28.10 17.37
CA ASP A 202 -22.73 29.01 17.48
C ASP A 202 -21.45 28.19 17.70
N ALA A 203 -21.06 27.41 16.69
CA ALA A 203 -19.93 26.48 16.79
C ALA A 203 -18.62 27.16 17.25
N SER A 204 -18.40 28.42 16.85
CA SER A 204 -17.18 29.17 17.17
C SER A 204 -16.96 29.49 18.65
N SER A 205 -18.04 29.53 19.45
CA SER A 205 -17.97 29.84 20.88
C SER A 205 -18.00 28.59 21.76
N VAL A 206 -18.11 27.41 21.16
CA VAL A 206 -18.26 26.14 21.86
C VAL A 206 -16.94 25.38 21.90
N GLU A 207 -16.53 25.04 23.11
CA GLU A 207 -15.28 24.29 23.34
C GLU A 207 -15.56 22.83 23.76
N PRO A 208 -14.60 21.91 23.57
CA PRO A 208 -14.67 20.59 24.15
C PRO A 208 -14.99 20.58 25.64
N GLY A 209 -15.86 19.65 26.05
CA GLY A 209 -16.40 19.52 27.39
C GLY A 209 -17.64 20.36 27.68
N THR A 210 -18.09 21.18 26.74
CA THR A 210 -19.35 21.92 26.86
C THR A 210 -20.54 20.97 26.78
N VAL A 211 -21.47 21.09 27.72
CA VAL A 211 -22.74 20.35 27.73
C VAL A 211 -23.72 20.96 26.73
N MET A 212 -24.28 20.12 25.87
CA MET A 212 -25.13 20.55 24.75
C MET A 212 -26.56 20.06 24.92
N VAL A 213 -27.52 20.90 24.52
CA VAL A 213 -28.96 20.61 24.52
C VAL A 213 -29.55 20.82 23.13
N LEU A 214 -30.59 20.06 22.80
CA LEU A 214 -31.35 20.19 21.56
C LEU A 214 -32.04 21.55 21.50
N GLY A 215 -31.75 22.31 20.44
CA GLY A 215 -32.42 23.54 20.07
C GLY A 215 -33.65 23.30 19.20
N GLN A 216 -34.09 24.37 18.52
CA GLN A 216 -35.11 24.28 17.49
C GLN A 216 -34.50 23.69 16.22
N GLU A 217 -35.26 22.88 15.49
CA GLU A 217 -34.87 22.31 14.18
C GLU A 217 -33.63 21.38 14.21
N GLY A 218 -33.21 20.89 15.37
CA GLY A 218 -32.18 19.85 15.51
C GLY A 218 -30.77 20.36 15.78
N ALA A 219 -30.50 21.66 15.62
CA ALA A 219 -29.21 22.25 15.98
C ALA A 219 -29.03 22.31 17.51
N LEU A 220 -27.82 22.00 17.97
CA LEU A 220 -27.45 22.04 19.38
C LEU A 220 -26.96 23.42 19.80
N HIS A 221 -27.15 23.74 21.07
CA HIS A 221 -26.55 24.90 21.72
C HIS A 221 -26.12 24.53 23.15
N ALA A 222 -25.25 25.34 23.75
CA ALA A 222 -24.81 25.13 25.13
C ALA A 222 -26.02 25.14 26.09
N SER A 223 -26.05 24.21 27.04
CA SER A 223 -27.10 24.16 28.06
C SER A 223 -27.14 25.45 28.86
N GLN A 224 -28.30 26.00 29.21
CA GLN A 224 -28.41 27.27 29.96
C GLN A 224 -29.28 27.19 31.21
N GLN A 225 -29.95 26.06 31.43
CA GLN A 225 -30.87 25.88 32.55
C GLN A 225 -30.63 24.53 33.24
N PRO A 226 -30.81 24.46 34.56
CA PRO A 226 -30.67 23.22 35.29
C PRO A 226 -31.79 22.22 34.95
N TYR A 227 -31.46 20.92 34.97
CA TYR A 227 -32.40 19.83 34.67
C TYR A 227 -33.10 19.95 33.29
N ASP A 228 -32.36 20.36 32.26
CA ASP A 228 -32.89 20.43 30.90
C ASP A 228 -33.02 19.03 30.31
N LYS A 229 -34.25 18.62 30.01
CA LYS A 229 -34.55 17.31 29.43
C LYS A 229 -34.14 17.17 27.97
N ARG A 230 -33.70 18.26 27.34
CA ARG A 230 -33.22 18.28 25.96
C ARG A 230 -31.72 17.99 25.86
N VAL A 231 -31.07 17.62 26.97
CA VAL A 231 -29.64 17.37 26.96
C VAL A 231 -29.29 16.24 26.00
N ALA A 232 -28.33 16.50 25.12
CA ALA A 232 -27.95 15.60 24.04
C ALA A 232 -26.61 14.92 24.29
N GLY A 233 -25.72 15.56 25.05
CA GLY A 233 -24.38 15.05 25.31
C GLY A 233 -23.40 16.17 25.61
N VAL A 234 -22.11 15.86 25.41
CA VAL A 234 -21.00 16.77 25.71
C VAL A 234 -20.08 16.85 24.50
N ILE A 235 -19.59 18.04 24.14
CA ILE A 235 -18.62 18.17 23.05
C ILE A 235 -17.36 17.35 23.36
N SER A 236 -17.03 16.42 22.47
CA SER A 236 -15.90 15.50 22.64
C SER A 236 -14.55 16.18 22.41
N GLY A 237 -13.47 15.54 22.86
CA GLY A 237 -12.10 15.95 22.56
C GLY A 237 -11.39 16.76 23.65
N ALA A 238 -12.02 16.94 24.81
CA ALA A 238 -11.45 17.66 25.95
C ALA A 238 -10.46 16.82 26.76
N GLY A 239 -9.50 17.48 27.40
CA GLY A 239 -8.51 16.85 28.27
C GLY A 239 -7.74 15.73 27.56
N ALA A 240 -7.68 14.56 28.20
CA ALA A 240 -6.99 13.38 27.69
C ALA A 240 -7.87 12.45 26.84
N TYR A 241 -9.15 12.75 26.66
CA TYR A 241 -10.07 11.90 25.90
C TYR A 241 -10.35 12.51 24.52
N LYS A 242 -10.16 11.68 23.50
CA LYS A 242 -10.50 11.94 22.10
C LYS A 242 -11.54 10.91 21.67
N PRO A 243 -12.38 11.20 20.66
CA PRO A 243 -13.35 10.23 20.16
C PRO A 243 -12.66 9.03 19.52
N GLY A 244 -13.12 7.84 19.89
CA GLY A 244 -12.82 6.54 19.28
C GLY A 244 -13.30 6.47 17.84
N ILE A 245 -14.54 6.89 17.65
CA ILE A 245 -15.25 6.94 16.39
C ILE A 245 -16.09 8.22 16.37
N VAL A 246 -16.15 8.86 15.20
CA VAL A 246 -17.02 10.01 14.93
C VAL A 246 -17.95 9.64 13.78
N LEU A 247 -19.24 9.57 14.06
CA LEU A 247 -20.28 9.28 13.08
C LEU A 247 -20.71 10.57 12.36
N ASP A 248 -21.17 10.41 11.12
CA ASP A 248 -21.63 11.50 10.24
C ASP A 248 -20.64 12.67 10.11
N GLN A 249 -19.34 12.34 10.11
CA GLN A 249 -18.29 13.35 9.96
C GLN A 249 -18.35 13.96 8.55
N GLN A 250 -18.49 15.29 8.49
CA GLN A 250 -18.56 16.03 7.23
C GLN A 250 -17.50 17.14 7.21
N PRO A 251 -16.26 16.86 6.73
CA PRO A 251 -15.14 17.80 6.81
C PRO A 251 -15.37 19.15 6.11
N ALA A 252 -16.31 19.22 5.17
CA ALA A 252 -16.67 20.44 4.46
C ALA A 252 -17.58 21.38 5.28
N ARG A 253 -18.08 20.94 6.44
CA ARG A 253 -19.03 21.68 7.30
C ARG A 253 -18.42 21.96 8.67
N PRO A 254 -17.75 23.12 8.86
CA PRO A 254 -17.05 23.44 10.12
C PRO A 254 -17.99 23.80 11.28
N ASP A 255 -19.28 24.00 11.00
CA ASP A 255 -20.36 24.27 11.95
C ASP A 255 -20.83 23.01 12.69
N ARG A 256 -20.28 21.83 12.34
CA ARG A 256 -20.58 20.57 13.00
C ARG A 256 -19.46 20.15 13.93
N LEU A 257 -19.81 19.82 15.17
CA LEU A 257 -18.86 19.40 16.19
C LEU A 257 -19.22 18.02 16.76
N PRO A 258 -18.21 17.21 17.15
CA PRO A 258 -18.45 15.87 17.68
C PRO A 258 -19.03 15.94 19.08
N VAL A 259 -20.21 15.38 19.27
CA VAL A 259 -20.88 15.26 20.58
C VAL A 259 -20.78 13.81 21.06
N ALA A 260 -20.17 13.61 22.23
CA ALA A 260 -20.05 12.32 22.87
C ALA A 260 -21.44 11.82 23.32
N LEU A 261 -21.85 10.67 22.78
CA LEU A 261 -23.14 10.03 23.08
C LEU A 261 -22.99 8.83 24.02
N LEU A 262 -21.80 8.25 24.09
CA LEU A 262 -21.46 7.14 24.99
C LEU A 262 -19.95 7.09 25.24
N GLY A 263 -19.57 6.52 26.38
CA GLY A 263 -18.17 6.36 26.78
C GLY A 263 -17.67 7.47 27.70
N LYS A 264 -16.35 7.61 27.78
CA LYS A 264 -15.70 8.55 28.71
C LYS A 264 -15.37 9.86 28.01
N VAL A 265 -15.85 10.97 28.56
CA VAL A 265 -15.58 12.32 28.05
C VAL A 265 -15.26 13.25 29.22
N TYR A 266 -14.49 14.30 28.95
CA TYR A 266 -14.32 15.38 29.92
C TYR A 266 -15.49 16.35 29.80
N CYS A 267 -16.10 16.73 30.92
CA CYS A 267 -17.25 17.61 31.01
C CYS A 267 -16.89 18.83 31.86
N LYS A 268 -17.27 20.01 31.39
CA LYS A 268 -17.29 21.23 32.19
C LYS A 268 -18.33 21.05 33.28
N ALA A 269 -17.93 21.16 34.53
CA ALA A 269 -18.76 20.91 35.69
C ALA A 269 -18.73 22.10 36.65
N ASP A 270 -19.86 22.31 37.31
CA ASP A 270 -20.12 23.35 38.28
C ASP A 270 -20.53 22.72 39.61
N ALA A 271 -19.70 22.94 40.63
CA ALA A 271 -19.88 22.50 42.00
C ALA A 271 -20.19 23.68 42.95
N GLN A 272 -20.67 24.82 42.44
CA GLN A 272 -21.07 25.96 43.27
C GLN A 272 -22.20 25.61 44.26
N ASN A 273 -23.17 24.80 43.83
CA ASN A 273 -24.35 24.47 44.64
C ASN A 273 -24.18 23.19 45.46
N ALA A 274 -23.35 22.25 44.99
CA ALA A 274 -23.07 21.00 45.68
C ALA A 274 -21.74 20.39 45.20
N PRO A 275 -20.91 19.83 46.09
CA PRO A 275 -19.73 19.07 45.68
C PRO A 275 -20.15 17.86 44.84
N ILE A 276 -19.34 17.56 43.82
CA ILE A 276 -19.48 16.38 42.97
C ILE A 276 -18.51 15.31 43.48
N GLU A 277 -19.02 14.11 43.71
CA GLU A 277 -18.27 12.92 44.10
C GLU A 277 -18.28 11.89 42.96
N VAL A 278 -17.37 10.91 43.03
CA VAL A 278 -17.31 9.82 42.04
C VAL A 278 -18.61 9.01 42.11
N GLY A 279 -19.23 8.79 40.95
CA GLY A 279 -20.49 8.05 40.82
C GLY A 279 -21.75 8.90 40.90
N ASP A 280 -21.63 10.18 41.28
CA ASP A 280 -22.76 11.12 41.27
C ASP A 280 -23.34 11.25 39.86
N LEU A 281 -24.68 11.22 39.77
CA LEU A 281 -25.39 11.59 38.56
C LEU A 281 -25.22 13.08 38.29
N LEU A 282 -24.98 13.42 37.03
CA LEU A 282 -24.82 14.79 36.58
C LEU A 282 -25.95 15.19 35.63
N THR A 283 -26.39 16.44 35.75
CA THR A 283 -27.42 17.09 34.93
C THR A 283 -26.90 18.44 34.44
N THR A 284 -27.58 19.11 33.51
CA THR A 284 -27.25 20.50 33.14
C THR A 284 -27.31 21.43 34.35
N SER A 285 -26.50 22.48 34.37
CA SER A 285 -26.46 23.51 35.42
C SER A 285 -27.06 24.84 34.96
N SER A 286 -27.15 25.81 35.87
CA SER A 286 -27.47 27.21 35.54
C SER A 286 -26.32 27.94 34.84
N LEU A 287 -25.08 27.43 34.94
CA LEU A 287 -23.94 28.00 34.24
C LEU A 287 -23.90 27.46 32.80
N PRO A 288 -23.84 28.32 31.78
CA PRO A 288 -23.91 27.88 30.40
C PRO A 288 -22.87 26.81 30.06
N GLY A 289 -23.31 25.72 29.43
CA GLY A 289 -22.45 24.63 29.00
C GLY A 289 -21.84 23.77 30.10
N HIS A 290 -22.25 23.91 31.36
CA HIS A 290 -21.73 23.14 32.49
C HIS A 290 -22.75 22.15 33.04
N ALA A 291 -22.27 21.01 33.53
CA ALA A 291 -23.04 20.05 34.31
C ALA A 291 -22.92 20.32 35.81
N MET A 292 -23.91 19.93 36.60
CA MET A 292 -23.88 19.94 38.06
C MET A 292 -24.39 18.61 38.63
N LYS A 293 -24.22 18.38 39.93
CA LYS A 293 -24.80 17.22 40.61
C LYS A 293 -26.34 17.22 40.49
N ALA A 294 -26.90 16.09 40.07
CA ALA A 294 -28.34 15.87 40.01
C ALA A 294 -28.89 15.53 41.41
N ALA A 295 -29.00 16.54 42.27
CA ALA A 295 -29.45 16.40 43.65
C ALA A 295 -30.97 16.20 43.80
N GLU A 296 -31.77 16.42 42.75
CA GLU A 296 -33.23 16.29 42.76
C GLU A 296 -33.69 15.09 41.89
N PRO A 297 -33.89 13.90 42.49
CA PRO A 297 -34.20 12.68 41.73
C PRO A 297 -35.44 12.78 40.83
N LEU A 298 -36.47 13.53 41.25
CA LEU A 298 -37.71 13.70 40.48
C LEU A 298 -37.52 14.54 39.20
N LYS A 299 -36.53 15.44 39.17
CA LYS A 299 -36.20 16.24 37.99
C LYS A 299 -35.13 15.59 37.12
N ALA A 300 -34.33 14.70 37.68
CA ALA A 300 -33.22 14.04 37.00
C ALA A 300 -33.68 13.15 35.83
N PHE A 301 -34.86 12.53 35.91
CA PHE A 301 -35.37 11.68 34.83
C PHE A 301 -35.54 12.46 33.51
N GLY A 302 -34.81 12.04 32.48
CA GLY A 302 -34.74 12.72 31.18
C GLY A 302 -33.66 13.82 31.08
N ALA A 303 -32.99 14.19 32.17
CA ALA A 303 -32.01 15.28 32.21
C ALA A 303 -30.60 14.84 32.66
N VAL A 304 -30.43 13.55 32.96
CA VAL A 304 -29.12 12.99 33.32
C VAL A 304 -28.24 12.87 32.09
N ILE A 305 -27.01 13.33 32.22
CA ILE A 305 -25.99 13.31 31.17
C ILE A 305 -25.02 12.15 31.38
N GLY A 306 -24.80 11.77 32.64
CA GLY A 306 -23.85 10.73 32.99
C GLY A 306 -23.50 10.69 34.46
N LYS A 307 -22.40 9.98 34.76
CA LYS A 307 -21.84 9.85 36.11
C LYS A 307 -20.44 10.43 36.19
N ALA A 308 -20.15 11.14 37.26
CA ALA A 308 -18.81 11.66 37.53
C ALA A 308 -17.80 10.53 37.74
N LEU A 309 -16.63 10.60 37.10
CA LEU A 309 -15.51 9.67 37.30
C LEU A 309 -14.40 10.27 38.18
N ARG A 310 -14.47 11.57 38.47
CA ARG A 310 -13.61 12.26 39.45
C ARG A 310 -14.44 13.29 40.22
N PRO A 311 -14.04 13.59 41.47
CA PRO A 311 -14.74 14.58 42.28
C PRO A 311 -14.39 16.01 41.85
N LEU A 312 -15.30 16.95 42.13
CA LEU A 312 -15.08 18.40 42.10
C LEU A 312 -15.66 18.99 43.39
N ARG A 313 -14.81 19.47 44.29
CA ARG A 313 -15.23 19.89 45.64
C ARG A 313 -16.00 21.21 45.65
N GLU A 314 -15.57 22.16 44.84
CA GLU A 314 -16.13 23.51 44.76
C GLU A 314 -15.77 24.16 43.42
N GLY A 315 -16.48 25.23 43.07
CA GLY A 315 -16.20 26.02 41.88
C GLY A 315 -16.48 25.30 40.57
N GLN A 316 -15.75 25.68 39.52
CA GLN A 316 -15.90 25.14 38.18
C GLN A 316 -14.66 24.31 37.82
N GLY A 317 -14.84 23.24 37.05
CA GLY A 317 -13.74 22.41 36.63
C GLY A 317 -14.08 21.48 35.48
N LEU A 318 -13.04 21.04 34.77
CA LEU A 318 -13.18 20.05 33.72
C LEU A 318 -12.92 18.65 34.33
N ILE A 319 -13.96 17.84 34.48
CA ILE A 319 -13.87 16.50 35.09
C ILE A 319 -14.25 15.40 34.11
N PRO A 320 -13.61 14.22 34.14
CA PRO A 320 -14.06 13.08 33.36
C PRO A 320 -15.40 12.55 33.90
N ILE A 321 -16.28 12.19 32.97
CA ILE A 321 -17.58 11.60 33.23
C ILE A 321 -17.75 10.36 32.33
N LEU A 322 -18.61 9.44 32.74
CA LEU A 322 -19.13 8.37 31.89
C LEU A 322 -20.50 8.82 31.39
N ILE A 323 -20.65 8.98 30.07
CA ILE A 323 -21.94 9.35 29.47
C ILE A 323 -22.95 8.22 29.70
N ALA A 324 -24.13 8.60 30.19
CA ALA A 324 -25.27 7.72 30.41
C ALA A 324 -26.55 8.56 30.24
N LEU A 325 -26.85 8.95 28.99
CA LEU A 325 -28.06 9.66 28.64
C LEU A 325 -29.27 8.75 28.89
N GLN A 326 -30.26 9.22 29.65
CA GLN A 326 -31.48 8.50 30.03
C GLN A 326 -32.72 9.35 29.80
#